data_AF-A0A7L1JBP0-F1
#
_entry.id   AF-A0A7L1JBP0-F1
#
_cell.length_a   1.000
_cell.length_b   1.000
_cell.length_c   1.000
_cell.angle_alpha   90.00
_cell.angle_beta   90.00
_cell.angle_gamma   90.00
#
_symmetry.space_group_name_H-M   'P 1'
#
loop_
_entity.id
_entity.type
_entity.pdbx_description
1 polymer ?
#
loop_
_entity_poly.entity_id
_entity_poly.type
_entity_poly.pdbx_seq_one_letter_code
_entity_poly.pdbx_strand_id
1 'polypeptide(L)'
;GTGTFGRVHLVKEKMAKRYFALKVMSIPDVIRLKQEQHVHNEKSVLKEVNHPFLIRLFWTNHDERFLYMLMEYVPGGELFSYLRNMGRFNNSTGLFYSTEIICAIEYLHSKEIVYRDLKPENILLDKEGHIKLTDFGFAKKLVDRTWTLCGTPEYLAPEVIQSKGHGRAVDWWALGILIFEMLSGFPPFFDDNPFGIYQKILAGKIDFPRHLDLYVKDLIKKLLVVDRTRRLGNMKNGADDVKRHRWFRSIDWDAVPQRRLKPPIVPKVSNDGDTSNFEAYPEDDWNKTPPVPPKDLEIFKNF
;
A
#
# COMPACT_ATOMS: atom_id res chain seq x y z
N GLY A 1 0.02 -14.94 -4.78
CA GLY A 1 -0.60 -14.38 -3.56
C GLY A 1 -2.10 -14.51 -3.64
N THR A 2 -2.77 -14.64 -2.49
CA THR A 2 -4.23 -14.77 -2.37
C THR A 2 -4.80 -13.58 -1.60
N GLY A 3 -5.83 -12.92 -2.13
CA GLY A 3 -6.57 -11.85 -1.45
C GLY A 3 -8.01 -12.28 -1.14
N THR A 4 -8.80 -11.38 -0.55
CA THR A 4 -10.16 -11.67 -0.05
C THR A 4 -11.14 -12.20 -1.11
N PHE A 5 -11.01 -11.80 -2.37
CA PHE A 5 -11.92 -12.17 -3.47
C PHE A 5 -11.19 -12.47 -4.78
N GLY A 6 -9.87 -12.71 -4.72
CA GLY A 6 -9.08 -12.94 -5.91
C GLY A 6 -7.68 -13.46 -5.62
N ARG A 7 -6.99 -13.83 -6.69
CA ARG A 7 -5.62 -14.35 -6.67
C ARG A 7 -4.74 -13.57 -7.62
N VAL A 8 -3.46 -13.49 -7.31
CA VAL A 8 -2.46 -12.89 -8.20
C VAL A 8 -1.52 -14.00 -8.67
N HIS A 9 -1.51 -14.22 -9.98
CA HIS A 9 -0.71 -15.22 -10.65
C HIS A 9 0.44 -14.57 -11.43
N LEU A 10 1.61 -15.18 -11.40
CA LEU A 10 2.67 -14.86 -12.36
C LEU A 10 2.24 -15.41 -13.72
N VAL A 11 2.21 -14.56 -14.75
CA VAL A 11 1.91 -14.96 -16.13
C VAL A 11 3.01 -14.52 -17.07
N LYS A 12 3.15 -15.25 -18.17
CA LYS A 12 4.12 -14.96 -19.23
C LYS A 12 3.42 -14.70 -20.54
N GLU A 13 3.71 -13.56 -21.15
CA GLU A 13 3.22 -13.24 -22.49
C GLU A 13 3.84 -14.20 -23.50
N LYS A 14 3.00 -14.87 -24.31
CA LYS A 14 3.42 -15.92 -25.26
C LYS A 14 4.43 -15.41 -26.30
N MET A 15 4.23 -14.19 -26.81
CA MET A 15 5.04 -13.63 -27.90
C MET A 15 6.30 -12.94 -27.39
N ALA A 16 6.17 -11.93 -26.51
CA ALA A 16 7.32 -11.15 -26.04
C ALA A 16 8.10 -11.82 -24.89
N LYS A 17 7.62 -12.96 -24.35
CA LYS A 17 8.21 -13.68 -23.21
C LYS A 17 8.41 -12.83 -21.95
N ARG A 18 7.68 -11.72 -21.82
CA ARG A 18 7.69 -10.85 -20.64
C ARG A 18 6.78 -11.40 -19.56
N TYR A 19 7.16 -11.15 -18.30
CA TYR A 19 6.42 -11.59 -17.12
C TYR A 19 5.55 -10.46 -16.57
N PHE A 20 4.36 -10.83 -16.07
CA PHE A 20 3.37 -9.92 -15.51
C PHE A 20 2.68 -10.58 -14.31
N ALA A 21 2.04 -9.77 -13.48
CA ALA A 21 1.16 -10.23 -12.42
C ALA A 21 -0.30 -10.11 -12.87
N LEU A 22 -1.02 -11.22 -12.98
CA LEU A 22 -2.44 -11.23 -13.33
C LEU A 22 -3.28 -11.38 -12.06
N LYS A 23 -3.98 -10.30 -11.66
CA LYS A 23 -5.00 -10.35 -10.61
C LYS A 23 -6.29 -10.89 -11.23
N VAL A 24 -6.76 -12.03 -10.73
CA VAL A 24 -7.98 -12.73 -11.14
C VAL A 24 -8.96 -12.66 -9.98
N MET A 25 -10.15 -12.10 -10.20
CA MET A 25 -11.17 -11.91 -9.17
C MET A 25 -12.49 -12.57 -9.57
N SER A 26 -13.08 -13.34 -8.67
CA SER A 26 -14.34 -14.05 -8.89
C SER A 26 -15.51 -13.06 -8.92
N ILE A 27 -16.22 -12.95 -10.05
CA ILE A 27 -17.39 -12.06 -10.17
C ILE A 27 -18.46 -12.42 -9.11
N PRO A 28 -18.81 -13.72 -8.90
CA PRO A 28 -19.74 -14.09 -7.82
C PRO A 28 -19.32 -13.57 -6.44
N ASP A 29 -18.04 -13.68 -6.09
CA ASP A 29 -17.55 -13.25 -4.77
C ASP A 29 -17.48 -11.74 -4.64
N VAL A 30 -17.08 -11.03 -5.70
CA VAL A 30 -17.07 -9.57 -5.73
C VAL A 30 -18.49 -9.02 -5.46
N ILE A 31 -19.53 -9.61 -6.08
CA ILE A 31 -20.92 -9.21 -5.86
C ILE A 31 -21.40 -9.60 -4.46
N ARG A 32 -21.16 -10.86 -4.05
CA ARG A 32 -21.57 -11.39 -2.75
C ARG A 32 -21.00 -10.57 -1.59
N LEU A 33 -19.76 -10.11 -1.71
CA LEU A 33 -19.05 -9.30 -0.71
C LEU A 33 -19.25 -7.79 -0.91
N LYS A 34 -20.08 -7.38 -1.89
CA LYS A 34 -20.39 -5.97 -2.20
C LYS A 34 -19.13 -5.13 -2.48
N GLN A 35 -18.19 -5.68 -3.25
CA GLN A 35 -16.90 -5.07 -3.57
C GLN A 35 -16.84 -4.47 -4.98
N GLU A 36 -17.95 -4.44 -5.72
CA GLU A 36 -18.04 -3.99 -7.11
C GLU A 36 -17.47 -2.57 -7.27
N GLN A 37 -17.87 -1.65 -6.37
CA GLN A 37 -17.40 -0.28 -6.39
C GLN A 37 -15.89 -0.17 -6.08
N HIS A 38 -15.36 -0.99 -5.16
CA HIS A 38 -13.94 -0.99 -4.83
C HIS A 38 -13.11 -1.49 -6.02
N VAL A 39 -13.57 -2.53 -6.71
CA VAL A 39 -12.90 -3.08 -7.90
C VAL A 39 -12.89 -2.08 -9.07
N HIS A 40 -14.01 -1.40 -9.33
CA HIS A 40 -14.05 -0.33 -10.34
C HIS A 40 -13.20 0.88 -9.96
N ASN A 41 -13.16 1.25 -8.67
CA ASN A 41 -12.30 2.33 -8.18
C ASN A 41 -10.82 1.98 -8.32
N GLU A 42 -10.43 0.76 -7.93
CA GLU A 42 -9.06 0.26 -8.06
C GLU A 42 -8.59 0.36 -9.51
N LYS A 43 -9.39 -0.16 -10.45
CA LYS A 43 -9.13 -0.04 -11.88
C LYS A 43 -8.97 1.42 -12.33
N SER A 44 -9.91 2.27 -11.94
CA SER A 44 -9.94 3.68 -12.37
C SER A 44 -8.71 4.45 -11.89
N VAL A 45 -8.35 4.27 -10.61
CA VAL A 45 -7.14 4.86 -10.02
C VAL A 45 -5.89 4.36 -10.72
N LEU A 46 -5.76 3.03 -10.89
CA LEU A 46 -4.59 2.44 -11.54
C LEU A 46 -4.41 2.87 -13.01
N LYS A 47 -5.49 3.24 -13.71
CA LYS A 47 -5.43 3.82 -15.07
C LYS A 47 -4.93 5.27 -15.09
N GLU A 48 -5.14 6.03 -14.03
CA GLU A 48 -4.77 7.46 -13.96
C GLU A 48 -3.35 7.70 -13.42
N VAL A 49 -2.80 6.75 -12.68
CA VAL A 49 -1.49 6.89 -12.01
C VAL A 49 -0.34 6.38 -12.88
N ASN A 50 0.77 7.11 -12.86
CA ASN A 50 2.02 6.74 -13.51
C ASN A 50 3.17 7.39 -12.72
N HIS A 51 3.79 6.60 -11.85
CA HIS A 51 4.86 7.05 -10.97
C HIS A 51 5.83 5.89 -10.72
N PRO A 52 7.15 6.12 -10.63
CA PRO A 52 8.16 5.07 -10.49
C PRO A 52 7.90 4.10 -9.34
N PHE A 53 7.31 4.58 -8.25
CA PHE A 53 7.04 3.83 -7.02
C PHE A 53 5.62 3.27 -6.90
N LEU A 54 4.81 3.34 -7.95
CA LEU A 54 3.46 2.76 -7.97
C LEU A 54 3.42 1.61 -8.98
N ILE A 55 2.65 0.56 -8.66
CA ILE A 55 2.43 -0.56 -9.57
C ILE A 55 1.73 -0.07 -10.85
N ARG A 56 2.19 -0.56 -12.00
CA ARG A 56 1.57 -0.23 -13.29
C ARG A 56 0.49 -1.24 -13.67
N LEU A 57 -0.67 -0.73 -14.08
CA LEU A 57 -1.70 -1.51 -14.77
C LEU A 57 -1.48 -1.43 -16.28
N PHE A 58 -1.44 -2.59 -16.95
CA PHE A 58 -1.25 -2.69 -18.40
C PHE A 58 -2.57 -2.94 -19.13
N TRP A 59 -3.43 -3.78 -18.57
CA TRP A 59 -4.64 -4.23 -19.24
C TRP A 59 -5.69 -4.72 -18.25
N THR A 60 -6.96 -4.60 -18.63
CA THR A 60 -8.09 -5.15 -17.89
C THR A 60 -9.07 -5.82 -18.85
N ASN A 61 -9.78 -6.83 -18.37
CA ASN A 61 -10.87 -7.50 -19.10
C ASN A 61 -11.69 -8.36 -18.15
N HIS A 62 -12.78 -8.96 -18.63
CA HIS A 62 -13.55 -9.95 -17.90
C HIS A 62 -14.07 -11.06 -18.83
N ASP A 63 -14.44 -12.18 -18.24
CA ASP A 63 -15.26 -13.20 -18.90
C ASP A 63 -16.59 -13.37 -18.14
N GLU A 64 -17.25 -14.53 -18.29
CA GLU A 64 -18.50 -14.86 -17.59
C GLU A 64 -18.33 -15.19 -16.09
N ARG A 65 -17.09 -15.31 -15.61
CA ARG A 65 -16.75 -15.81 -14.25
C ARG A 65 -15.82 -14.88 -13.49
N PHE A 66 -14.89 -14.22 -14.17
CA PHE A 66 -13.76 -13.53 -13.57
C PHE A 66 -13.51 -12.15 -14.18
N LEU A 67 -12.94 -11.30 -13.33
CA LEU A 67 -12.34 -10.02 -13.70
C LEU A 67 -10.81 -10.18 -13.70
N TYR A 68 -10.15 -9.56 -14.68
CA TYR A 68 -8.72 -9.65 -14.91
C TYR A 68 -8.06 -8.27 -14.87
N MET A 69 -7.00 -8.12 -14.07
CA MET A 69 -6.10 -6.96 -14.15
C MET A 69 -4.67 -7.45 -14.38
N LEU A 70 -4.10 -7.12 -15.53
CA LEU A 70 -2.71 -7.42 -15.88
C LEU A 70 -1.82 -6.28 -15.41
N MET A 71 -0.97 -6.56 -14.42
CA MET A 71 -0.13 -5.60 -13.73
C MET A 71 1.35 -5.91 -13.92
N GLU A 72 2.18 -4.93 -13.61
CA GLU A 72 3.64 -5.08 -13.47
C GLU A 72 3.96 -6.24 -12.52
N TYR A 73 4.89 -7.10 -12.93
CA TYR A 73 5.46 -8.10 -12.04
C TYR A 73 6.66 -7.51 -11.30
N VAL A 74 6.66 -7.63 -9.98
CA VAL A 74 7.68 -7.07 -9.08
C VAL A 74 8.31 -8.23 -8.32
N PRO A 75 9.49 -8.73 -8.74
CA PRO A 75 10.00 -10.05 -8.33
C PRO A 75 10.61 -10.11 -6.93
N GLY A 76 10.85 -8.97 -6.29
CA GLY A 76 11.55 -8.93 -5.00
C GLY A 76 10.70 -9.25 -3.79
N GLY A 77 9.39 -9.48 -3.96
CA GLY A 77 8.49 -9.83 -2.86
C GLY A 77 8.11 -8.63 -1.98
N GLU A 78 7.47 -8.93 -0.85
CA GLU A 78 6.92 -7.94 0.08
C GLU A 78 7.98 -7.39 1.03
N LEU A 79 7.96 -6.08 1.27
CA LEU A 79 8.78 -5.43 2.28
C LEU A 79 8.56 -6.03 3.67
N PHE A 80 7.34 -6.53 3.93
CA PHE A 80 6.97 -7.28 5.13
C PHE A 80 7.93 -8.44 5.42
N SER A 81 8.22 -9.29 4.42
CA SER A 81 9.09 -10.46 4.60
C SER A 81 10.51 -10.05 4.99
N TYR A 82 11.04 -8.98 4.39
CA TYR A 82 12.36 -8.43 4.78
C TYR A 82 12.36 -7.87 6.20
N LEU A 83 11.30 -7.14 6.57
CA LEU A 83 11.18 -6.57 7.92
C LEU A 83 11.12 -7.68 8.98
N ARG A 84 10.31 -8.72 8.74
CA ARG A 84 10.18 -9.86 9.65
C ARG A 84 11.49 -10.64 9.76
N ASN A 85 12.16 -10.92 8.65
CA ASN A 85 13.44 -11.65 8.64
C ASN A 85 14.58 -10.88 9.33
N MET A 86 14.59 -9.55 9.21
CA MET A 86 15.59 -8.70 9.89
C MET A 86 15.20 -8.33 11.32
N GLY A 87 13.97 -8.65 11.75
CA GLY A 87 13.36 -8.21 13.00
C GLY A 87 12.98 -6.72 12.99
N ARG A 88 13.91 -5.84 12.59
CA ARG A 88 13.68 -4.40 12.36
C ARG A 88 14.72 -3.85 11.39
N PHE A 89 14.38 -2.79 10.68
CA PHE A 89 15.32 -2.03 9.88
C PHE A 89 16.17 -1.08 10.73
N ASN A 90 17.38 -0.83 10.25
CA ASN A 90 18.21 0.25 10.78
C ASN A 90 17.70 1.61 10.28
N ASN A 91 18.21 2.70 10.88
CA ASN A 91 17.76 4.05 10.57
C ASN A 91 17.90 4.41 9.08
N SER A 92 19.01 4.04 8.43
CA SER A 92 19.24 4.33 7.01
C SER A 92 18.27 3.57 6.08
N THR A 93 17.96 2.32 6.39
CA THR A 93 17.00 1.52 5.61
C THR A 93 15.59 2.05 5.77
N GLY A 94 15.16 2.38 7.00
CA GLY A 94 13.85 2.99 7.24
C GLY A 94 13.73 4.38 6.60
N LEU A 95 14.80 5.19 6.65
CA LEU A 95 14.87 6.49 5.97
C LEU A 95 14.65 6.35 4.47
N PHE A 96 15.40 5.45 3.81
CA PHE A 96 15.32 5.23 2.36
C PHE A 96 13.89 4.88 1.91
N TYR A 97 13.27 3.86 2.52
CA TYR A 97 11.92 3.48 2.09
C TYR A 97 10.89 4.56 2.42
N SER A 98 11.05 5.28 3.52
CA SER A 98 10.18 6.42 3.84
C SER A 98 10.24 7.51 2.79
N THR A 99 11.41 7.80 2.19
CA THR A 99 11.51 8.86 1.17
C THR A 99 10.79 8.49 -0.11
N GLU A 100 10.87 7.23 -0.54
CA GLU A 100 10.15 6.76 -1.72
C GLU A 100 8.63 6.75 -1.50
N ILE A 101 8.19 6.31 -0.32
CA ILE A 101 6.77 6.31 0.08
C ILE A 101 6.23 7.73 0.13
N ILE A 102 6.98 8.69 0.67
CA ILE A 102 6.58 10.10 0.71
C ILE A 102 6.36 10.64 -0.72
N CYS A 103 7.24 10.34 -1.66
CA CYS A 103 7.06 10.75 -3.06
C CYS A 103 5.82 10.11 -3.70
N ALA A 104 5.59 8.82 -3.42
CA ALA A 104 4.42 8.10 -3.90
C ALA A 104 3.10 8.70 -3.34
N ILE A 105 3.04 8.98 -2.04
CA ILE A 105 1.87 9.59 -1.38
C ILE A 105 1.63 11.01 -1.91
N GLU A 106 2.67 11.83 -1.99
CA GLU A 106 2.58 13.19 -2.53
C GLU A 106 2.03 13.20 -3.96
N TYR A 107 2.53 12.30 -4.81
CA TYR A 107 2.03 12.14 -6.18
C TYR A 107 0.53 11.78 -6.20
N LEU A 108 0.10 10.80 -5.40
CA LEU A 108 -1.31 10.41 -5.31
C LEU A 108 -2.17 11.58 -4.83
N HIS A 109 -1.72 12.28 -3.80
CA HIS A 109 -2.42 13.43 -3.22
C HIS A 109 -2.54 14.60 -4.20
N SER A 110 -1.54 14.81 -5.06
CA SER A 110 -1.60 15.81 -6.15
C SER A 110 -2.68 15.50 -7.20
N LYS A 111 -3.12 14.24 -7.28
CA LYS A 111 -4.20 13.77 -8.15
C LYS A 111 -5.53 13.61 -7.41
N GLU A 112 -5.65 14.15 -6.20
CA GLU A 112 -6.82 13.99 -5.33
C GLU A 112 -7.05 12.53 -4.89
N ILE A 113 -6.07 11.64 -5.00
CA ILE A 113 -6.21 10.23 -4.64
C ILE A 113 -5.65 9.99 -3.24
N VAL A 114 -6.43 9.32 -2.38
CA VAL A 114 -5.97 8.78 -1.09
C VAL A 114 -5.78 7.28 -1.19
N TYR A 115 -4.72 6.75 -0.61
CA TYR A 115 -4.32 5.34 -0.76
C TYR A 115 -5.02 4.43 0.27
N ARG A 116 -5.04 4.82 1.54
CA ARG A 116 -5.81 4.21 2.65
C ARG A 116 -5.45 2.77 3.06
N ASP A 117 -4.45 2.15 2.46
CA ASP A 117 -3.99 0.80 2.85
C ASP A 117 -2.46 0.67 2.89
N LEU A 118 -1.78 1.69 3.43
CA LEU A 118 -0.33 1.63 3.60
C LEU A 118 0.04 0.66 4.72
N LYS A 119 0.79 -0.39 4.37
CA LYS A 119 1.35 -1.41 5.27
C LYS A 119 2.49 -2.17 4.55
N PRO A 120 3.41 -2.83 5.26
CA PRO A 120 4.56 -3.50 4.64
C PRO A 120 4.19 -4.56 3.60
N GLU A 121 3.04 -5.21 3.73
CA GLU A 121 2.51 -6.24 2.82
C GLU A 121 2.15 -5.66 1.44
N ASN A 122 1.71 -4.39 1.40
CA ASN A 122 1.34 -3.70 0.16
C ASN A 122 2.51 -2.93 -0.48
N ILE A 123 3.73 -3.15 -0.01
CA ILE A 123 4.95 -2.53 -0.53
C ILE A 123 5.83 -3.64 -1.08
N LEU A 124 5.95 -3.73 -2.39
CA LEU A 124 6.81 -4.70 -3.05
C LEU A 124 8.19 -4.08 -3.33
N LEU A 125 9.24 -4.89 -3.36
CA LEU A 125 10.57 -4.47 -3.84
C LEU A 125 10.80 -4.95 -5.26
N ASP A 126 11.20 -4.04 -6.15
CA ASP A 126 11.65 -4.44 -7.49
C ASP A 126 13.07 -5.05 -7.46
N LYS A 127 13.53 -5.54 -8.61
CA LYS A 127 14.83 -6.20 -8.74
C LYS A 127 16.03 -5.33 -8.33
N GLU A 128 15.87 -4.01 -8.35
CA GLU A 128 16.92 -3.06 -7.97
C GLU A 128 16.82 -2.69 -6.48
N GLY A 129 15.69 -2.98 -5.83
CA GLY A 129 15.43 -2.69 -4.42
C GLY A 129 14.57 -1.45 -4.18
N HIS A 130 14.01 -0.85 -5.24
CA HIS A 130 13.08 0.28 -5.12
C HIS A 130 11.66 -0.23 -4.85
N ILE A 131 10.86 0.57 -4.16
CA ILE A 131 9.50 0.16 -3.83
C ILE A 131 8.55 0.22 -5.02
N LYS A 132 7.49 -0.59 -4.93
CA LYS A 132 6.25 -0.47 -5.69
C LYS A 132 5.08 -0.61 -4.71
N LEU A 133 4.33 0.47 -4.50
CA LEU A 133 3.03 0.37 -3.83
C LEU A 133 2.08 -0.42 -4.73
N THR A 134 1.47 -1.45 -4.18
CA THR A 134 0.48 -2.32 -4.85
C THR A 134 -0.87 -2.24 -4.14
N ASP A 135 -1.85 -3.05 -4.54
CA ASP A 135 -3.20 -3.14 -3.96
C ASP A 135 -3.89 -1.79 -3.74
N PHE A 136 -4.61 -1.34 -4.78
CA PHE A 136 -5.33 -0.07 -4.77
C PHE A 136 -6.82 -0.26 -4.45
N GLY A 137 -7.20 -1.41 -3.86
CA GLY A 137 -8.58 -1.74 -3.53
C GLY A 137 -9.28 -0.72 -2.63
N PHE A 138 -8.52 -0.07 -1.73
CA PHE A 138 -9.03 1.02 -0.89
C PHE A 138 -8.63 2.41 -1.38
N ALA A 139 -7.89 2.52 -2.49
CA ALA A 139 -7.57 3.83 -3.04
C ALA A 139 -8.84 4.51 -3.56
N LYS A 140 -8.92 5.84 -3.41
CA LYS A 140 -10.11 6.59 -3.82
C LYS A 140 -9.74 8.02 -4.21
N LYS A 141 -10.26 8.46 -5.36
CA LYS A 141 -10.25 9.88 -5.73
C LYS A 141 -11.28 10.64 -4.90
N LEU A 142 -10.84 11.67 -4.19
CA LEU A 142 -11.67 12.49 -3.33
C LEU A 142 -12.30 13.63 -4.13
N VAL A 143 -13.54 13.95 -3.77
CA VAL A 143 -14.20 15.22 -4.14
C VAL A 143 -14.20 16.18 -2.94
N ASP A 144 -14.39 15.65 -1.73
CA ASP A 144 -14.22 16.38 -0.47
C ASP A 144 -13.73 15.42 0.62
N ARG A 145 -14.64 14.60 1.16
CA ARG A 145 -14.34 13.60 2.20
C ARG A 145 -14.91 12.23 1.85
N THR A 146 -14.41 11.22 2.55
CA THR A 146 -14.97 9.86 2.52
C THR A 146 -15.24 9.38 3.95
N TRP A 147 -16.17 8.44 4.09
CA TRP A 147 -16.63 7.92 5.40
C TRP A 147 -16.48 6.40 5.53
N THR A 148 -16.01 5.73 4.49
CA THR A 148 -15.81 4.28 4.49
C THR A 148 -14.74 3.89 5.51
N LEU A 149 -15.10 3.07 6.48
CA LEU A 149 -14.16 2.40 7.37
C LEU A 149 -13.46 1.27 6.59
N CYS A 150 -12.18 1.46 6.26
CA CYS A 150 -11.35 0.49 5.54
C CYS A 150 -9.87 0.64 5.91
N GLY A 151 -9.08 -0.39 5.64
CA GLY A 151 -7.66 -0.49 5.99
C GLY A 151 -7.40 -1.52 7.08
N THR A 152 -6.13 -1.75 7.39
CA THR A 152 -5.68 -2.66 8.45
C THR A 152 -5.79 -2.00 9.84
N PRO A 153 -6.34 -2.69 10.88
CA PRO A 153 -6.62 -2.10 12.19
C PRO A 153 -5.49 -1.28 12.82
N GLU A 154 -4.26 -1.80 12.78
CA GLU A 154 -3.04 -1.19 13.34
C GLU A 154 -2.65 0.13 12.66
N TYR A 155 -3.12 0.32 11.41
CA TYR A 155 -2.80 1.46 10.55
C TYR A 155 -3.91 2.50 10.47
N LEU A 156 -5.08 2.25 11.07
CA LEU A 156 -6.22 3.17 11.01
C LEU A 156 -5.94 4.47 11.76
N ALA A 157 -6.26 5.60 11.11
CA ALA A 157 -6.21 6.90 11.76
C ALA A 157 -7.40 7.08 12.75
N PRO A 158 -7.24 7.88 13.82
CA PRO A 158 -8.29 8.12 14.80
C PRO A 158 -9.62 8.59 14.19
N GLU A 159 -9.56 9.46 13.18
CA GLU A 159 -10.76 9.97 12.51
C GLU A 159 -11.51 8.91 11.69
N VAL A 160 -10.83 7.85 11.24
CA VAL A 160 -11.45 6.73 10.52
C VAL A 160 -12.20 5.84 11.51
N ILE A 161 -11.59 5.54 12.65
CA ILE A 161 -12.20 4.76 13.76
C ILE A 161 -13.44 5.47 14.31
N GLN A 162 -13.39 6.80 14.42
CA GLN A 162 -14.50 7.62 14.90
C GLN A 162 -15.58 7.88 13.84
N SER A 163 -15.50 7.25 12.65
CA SER A 163 -16.42 7.45 11.54
C SER A 163 -16.60 8.91 11.12
N LYS A 164 -15.55 9.73 11.30
CA LYS A 164 -15.53 11.11 10.85
C LYS A 164 -15.16 11.14 9.36
N GLY A 165 -15.74 12.08 8.63
CA GLY A 165 -15.34 12.32 7.23
C GLY A 165 -13.84 12.61 7.17
N HIS A 166 -13.11 11.78 6.43
CA HIS A 166 -11.64 11.79 6.37
C HIS A 166 -11.13 11.98 4.93
N GLY A 167 -9.84 12.31 4.82
CA GLY A 167 -9.17 12.62 3.56
C GLY A 167 -7.68 12.29 3.64
N ARG A 168 -6.85 13.06 2.94
CA ARG A 168 -5.41 12.82 2.75
C ARG A 168 -4.58 12.62 4.02
N ALA A 169 -5.02 13.21 5.13
CA ALA A 169 -4.37 13.09 6.44
C ALA A 169 -4.19 11.65 6.94
N VAL A 170 -5.01 10.69 6.48
CA VAL A 170 -4.95 9.30 6.94
C VAL A 170 -3.72 8.58 6.39
N ASP A 171 -3.26 8.91 5.18
CA ASP A 171 -2.04 8.30 4.60
C ASP A 171 -0.79 8.77 5.36
N TRP A 172 -0.78 10.03 5.84
CA TRP A 172 0.30 10.55 6.67
C TRP A 172 0.33 9.94 8.08
N TRP A 173 -0.84 9.60 8.63
CA TRP A 173 -0.91 8.80 9.86
C TRP A 173 -0.32 7.41 9.62
N ALA A 174 -0.76 6.72 8.57
CA ALA A 174 -0.27 5.39 8.22
C ALA A 174 1.25 5.38 7.95
N LEU A 175 1.79 6.46 7.36
CA LEU A 175 3.25 6.64 7.23
C LEU A 175 3.94 6.68 8.60
N GLY A 176 3.36 7.36 9.59
CA GLY A 176 3.89 7.39 10.96
C GLY A 176 3.91 6.00 11.61
N ILE A 177 2.85 5.21 11.41
CA ILE A 177 2.77 3.81 11.86
C ILE A 177 3.87 2.98 11.18
N LEU A 178 3.99 3.09 9.85
CA LEU A 178 4.96 2.34 9.07
C LEU A 178 6.41 2.67 9.45
N ILE A 179 6.76 3.94 9.64
CA ILE A 179 8.10 4.36 10.09
C ILE A 179 8.40 3.76 11.46
N PHE A 180 7.44 3.79 12.38
CA PHE A 180 7.61 3.17 13.69
C PHE A 180 7.84 1.66 13.56
N GLU A 181 7.00 0.97 12.79
CA GLU A 181 7.07 -0.49 12.61
C GLU A 181 8.38 -0.91 11.95
N MET A 182 8.80 -0.22 10.88
CA MET A 182 10.08 -0.48 10.23
C MET A 182 11.26 -0.39 11.19
N LEU A 183 11.28 0.60 12.09
CA LEU A 183 12.43 0.85 12.98
C LEU A 183 12.35 0.13 14.34
N SER A 184 11.18 -0.41 14.69
CA SER A 184 10.91 -1.09 15.96
C SER A 184 10.68 -2.59 15.81
N GLY A 185 10.20 -3.04 14.64
CA GLY A 185 9.83 -4.43 14.34
C GLY A 185 8.37 -4.79 14.66
N PHE A 186 7.61 -3.85 15.23
CA PHE A 186 6.22 -4.01 15.62
C PHE A 186 5.49 -2.66 15.55
N PRO A 187 4.17 -2.63 15.31
CA PRO A 187 3.41 -1.39 15.23
C PRO A 187 3.29 -0.70 16.61
N PRO A 188 3.12 0.63 16.67
CA PRO A 188 3.04 1.36 17.94
C PRO A 188 1.75 1.08 18.73
N PHE A 189 0.70 0.63 18.06
CA PHE A 189 -0.57 0.24 18.66
C PHE A 189 -0.88 -1.20 18.26
N PHE A 190 -0.87 -2.11 19.23
CA PHE A 190 -1.21 -3.52 19.05
C PHE A 190 -1.98 -4.01 20.27
N ASP A 191 -2.84 -4.99 20.06
CA ASP A 191 -3.64 -5.66 21.08
C ASP A 191 -4.13 -7.01 20.51
N ASP A 192 -4.62 -7.91 21.36
CA ASP A 192 -5.11 -9.23 20.92
C ASP A 192 -6.44 -9.12 20.15
N ASN A 193 -7.17 -8.01 20.32
CA ASN A 193 -8.41 -7.75 19.63
C ASN A 193 -8.44 -6.34 19.00
N PRO A 194 -9.13 -6.16 17.85
CA PRO A 194 -9.19 -4.87 17.16
C PRO A 194 -9.74 -3.72 18.02
N PHE A 195 -10.66 -3.99 18.95
CA PHE A 195 -11.20 -2.94 19.83
C PHE A 195 -10.14 -2.38 20.79
N GLY A 196 -9.25 -3.22 21.33
CA GLY A 196 -8.12 -2.79 22.14
C GLY A 196 -7.12 -1.93 21.35
N ILE A 197 -6.86 -2.29 20.09
CA ILE A 197 -6.06 -1.49 19.15
C ILE A 197 -6.69 -0.11 18.98
N TYR A 198 -8.01 -0.04 18.73
CA TYR A 198 -8.72 1.21 18.54
C TYR A 198 -8.67 2.11 19.79
N GLN A 199 -8.85 1.55 20.98
CA GLN A 199 -8.71 2.30 22.24
C GLN A 199 -7.32 2.93 22.39
N LYS A 200 -6.26 2.19 22.05
CA LYS A 200 -4.87 2.68 22.10
C LYS A 200 -4.61 3.78 21.07
N ILE A 201 -5.12 3.62 19.84
CA ILE A 201 -5.04 4.64 18.79
C ILE A 201 -5.72 5.95 19.23
N LEU A 202 -6.93 5.84 19.79
CA LEU A 202 -7.70 7.02 20.24
C LEU A 202 -7.05 7.69 21.46
N ALA A 203 -6.37 6.94 22.33
CA ALA A 203 -5.59 7.49 23.43
C ALA A 203 -4.32 8.23 22.95
N GLY A 204 -3.78 7.85 21.79
CA GLY A 204 -2.63 8.53 21.16
C GLY A 204 -1.31 8.44 21.95
N LYS A 205 -1.22 7.53 22.92
CA LYS A 205 -0.01 7.32 23.72
C LYS A 205 0.90 6.33 23.02
N ILE A 206 2.12 6.76 22.69
CA ILE A 206 3.14 5.94 22.02
C ILE A 206 4.29 5.69 22.98
N ASP A 207 4.59 4.41 23.20
CA ASP A 207 5.76 3.98 23.97
C ASP A 207 6.93 3.72 23.01
N PHE A 208 7.88 4.65 22.96
CA PHE A 208 9.01 4.57 22.04
C PHE A 208 10.15 3.69 22.57
N PRO A 209 10.66 2.73 21.77
CA PRO A 209 11.90 2.03 22.11
C PRO A 209 13.08 2.98 22.34
N ARG A 210 13.94 2.63 23.30
CA ARG A 210 15.08 3.48 23.69
C ARG A 210 16.03 3.73 22.53
N HIS A 211 16.23 2.74 21.65
CA HIS A 211 17.15 2.80 20.52
C HIS A 211 16.73 3.73 19.38
N LEU A 212 15.47 4.19 19.34
CA LEU A 212 15.03 5.08 18.27
C LEU A 212 15.67 6.47 18.42
N ASP A 213 16.15 7.00 17.30
CA ASP A 213 16.74 8.34 17.20
C ASP A 213 15.74 9.44 17.62
N LEU A 214 16.25 10.53 18.17
CA LEU A 214 15.40 11.63 18.67
C LEU A 214 14.62 12.31 17.53
N TYR A 215 15.20 12.45 16.34
CA TYR A 215 14.50 13.02 15.18
C TYR A 215 13.45 12.05 14.63
N VAL A 216 13.68 10.74 14.71
CA VAL A 216 12.65 9.74 14.38
C VAL A 216 11.46 9.88 15.33
N LYS A 217 11.72 9.91 16.64
CA LYS A 217 10.67 10.07 17.67
C LYS A 217 9.88 11.37 17.46
N ASP A 218 10.55 12.47 17.15
CA ASP A 218 9.92 13.76 16.87
C ASP A 218 9.04 13.71 15.60
N LEU A 219 9.52 13.10 14.51
CA LEU A 219 8.73 12.92 13.30
C LEU A 219 7.46 12.09 13.56
N ILE A 220 7.62 10.93 14.19
CA ILE A 220 6.49 10.02 14.47
C ILE A 220 5.46 10.71 15.35
N LYS A 221 5.86 11.48 16.38
CA LYS A 221 4.92 12.25 17.20
C LYS A 221 4.11 13.28 16.40
N LYS A 222 4.72 13.88 15.38
CA LYS A 222 4.07 14.88 14.52
C LYS A 222 3.20 14.27 13.41
N LEU A 223 3.45 13.01 13.02
CA LEU A 223 2.58 12.24 12.12
C LEU A 223 1.43 11.56 12.89
N LEU A 224 1.71 11.02 14.08
CA LEU A 224 0.77 10.31 14.94
C LEU A 224 0.10 11.22 15.98
N VAL A 225 -0.29 12.41 15.54
CA VAL A 225 -1.12 13.33 16.32
C VAL A 225 -2.60 13.08 16.02
N VAL A 226 -3.39 12.91 17.10
CA VAL A 226 -4.83 12.61 17.01
C VAL A 226 -5.60 13.73 16.33
N ASP A 227 -5.25 14.99 16.65
CA ASP A 227 -5.77 16.14 15.93
C ASP A 227 -5.12 16.26 14.55
N ARG A 228 -5.83 15.77 13.53
CA ARG A 228 -5.41 15.78 12.12
C ARG A 228 -5.08 17.18 11.57
N THR A 229 -5.60 18.27 12.16
CA THR A 229 -5.29 19.63 11.70
C THR A 229 -3.85 20.04 12.03
N ARG A 230 -3.24 19.36 13.00
CA ARG A 230 -1.86 19.56 13.45
C ARG A 230 -0.90 18.50 12.88
N ARG A 231 -1.41 17.57 12.07
CA ARG A 231 -0.64 16.46 11.52
C ARG A 231 0.25 16.93 10.37
N LEU A 232 1.53 16.57 10.42
CA LEU A 232 2.43 16.80 9.28
C LEU A 232 1.86 16.13 8.02
N GLY A 233 2.06 16.78 6.88
CA GLY A 233 1.46 16.34 5.61
C GLY A 233 0.05 16.90 5.36
N ASN A 234 -0.65 17.34 6.40
CA ASN A 234 -2.00 17.93 6.32
C ASN A 234 -2.06 19.42 6.66
N MET A 235 -0.90 20.04 6.89
CA MET A 235 -0.73 21.48 7.14
C MET A 235 -0.67 22.27 5.82
N LYS A 236 -0.48 23.59 5.91
CA LYS A 236 -0.48 24.51 4.76
C LYS A 236 0.49 24.08 3.64
N ASN A 237 1.66 23.53 3.97
CA ASN A 237 2.64 23.14 2.96
C ASN A 237 2.58 21.64 2.60
N GLY A 238 1.56 20.90 3.08
CA GLY A 238 1.34 19.51 2.72
C GLY A 238 2.56 18.61 2.95
N ALA A 239 2.94 17.85 1.92
CA ALA A 239 4.07 16.93 1.93
C ALA A 239 5.41 17.62 2.26
N ASP A 240 5.59 18.90 1.90
CA ASP A 240 6.84 19.61 2.15
C ASP A 240 7.15 19.76 3.64
N ASP A 241 6.13 19.87 4.49
CA ASP A 241 6.34 19.91 5.94
C ASP A 241 6.92 18.59 6.47
N VAL A 242 6.58 17.45 5.82
CA VAL A 242 7.20 16.15 6.11
C VAL A 242 8.63 16.12 5.58
N LYS A 243 8.85 16.52 4.32
CA LYS A 243 10.15 16.51 3.64
C LYS A 243 11.21 17.37 4.32
N ARG A 244 10.82 18.52 4.89
CA ARG A 244 11.71 19.43 5.65
C ARG A 244 12.04 18.94 7.05
N HIS A 245 11.45 17.84 7.51
CA HIS A 245 11.74 17.32 8.84
C HIS A 245 13.23 16.95 8.98
N ARG A 246 13.83 17.21 10.15
CA ARG A 246 15.27 17.04 10.39
C ARG A 246 15.79 15.61 10.18
N TRP A 247 14.92 14.61 10.27
CA TRP A 247 15.25 13.23 9.94
C TRP A 247 15.61 13.05 8.46
N PHE A 248 14.99 13.82 7.55
CA PHE A 248 15.23 13.77 6.11
C PHE A 248 16.22 14.82 5.60
N ARG A 249 16.96 15.51 6.50
CA ARG A 249 17.83 16.64 6.14
C ARG A 249 18.89 16.35 5.07
N SER A 250 19.29 15.08 4.93
CA SER A 250 20.34 14.63 4.00
C SER A 250 19.79 14.13 2.67
N ILE A 251 18.46 14.19 2.47
CA ILE A 251 17.80 13.65 1.29
C ILE A 251 17.77 14.71 0.20
N ASP A 252 18.33 14.38 -0.95
CA ASP A 252 18.08 15.07 -2.20
C ASP A 252 16.74 14.58 -2.77
N TRP A 253 15.68 15.37 -2.55
CA TRP A 253 14.32 15.01 -2.93
C TRP A 253 14.11 14.95 -4.45
N ASP A 254 14.90 15.67 -5.25
CA ASP A 254 14.81 15.61 -6.72
C ASP A 254 15.39 14.30 -7.26
N ALA A 255 16.37 13.74 -6.56
CA ALA A 255 17.01 12.46 -6.90
C ALA A 255 16.12 11.23 -6.59
N VAL A 256 15.15 11.35 -5.67
CA VAL A 256 14.30 10.23 -5.23
C VAL A 256 13.43 9.68 -6.36
N PRO A 257 12.52 10.44 -7.01
CA PRO A 257 11.69 9.91 -8.11
C PRO A 257 12.53 9.53 -9.34
N GLN A 258 13.76 10.03 -9.45
CA GLN A 258 14.70 9.64 -10.50
C GLN A 258 15.45 8.33 -10.19
N ARG A 259 15.16 7.69 -9.04
CA ARG A 259 15.78 6.43 -8.58
C ARG A 259 17.31 6.52 -8.52
N ARG A 260 17.83 7.69 -8.12
CA ARG A 260 19.29 7.91 -8.00
C ARG A 260 19.84 7.56 -6.61
N LEU A 261 18.98 7.37 -5.62
CA LEU A 261 19.40 6.88 -4.30
C LEU A 261 19.68 5.39 -4.36
N LYS A 262 20.76 4.93 -3.71
CA LYS A 262 21.15 3.52 -3.67
C LYS A 262 20.24 2.73 -2.71
N PRO A 263 19.53 1.69 -3.17
CA PRO A 263 18.69 0.88 -2.30
C PRO A 263 19.49 0.11 -1.22
N PRO A 264 18.98 0.03 0.02
CA PRO A 264 19.66 -0.66 1.13
C PRO A 264 19.47 -2.18 1.08
N ILE A 265 18.45 -2.67 0.39
CA ILE A 265 18.16 -4.09 0.21
C ILE A 265 18.04 -4.32 -1.29
N VAL A 266 18.83 -5.24 -1.82
CA VAL A 266 18.70 -5.70 -3.21
C VAL A 266 18.17 -7.13 -3.16
N PRO A 267 16.94 -7.39 -3.61
CA PRO A 267 16.36 -8.72 -3.63
C PRO A 267 17.22 -9.72 -4.41
N LYS A 268 17.27 -10.97 -3.94
CA LYS A 268 17.90 -12.05 -4.69
C LYS A 268 16.89 -12.53 -5.74
N VAL A 269 17.18 -12.27 -7.01
CA VAL A 269 16.34 -12.63 -8.16
C VAL A 269 17.22 -13.32 -9.19
N SER A 270 16.93 -14.59 -9.48
CA SER A 270 17.73 -15.43 -10.39
C SER A 270 17.38 -15.22 -11.86
N ASN A 271 16.14 -14.87 -12.17
CA ASN A 271 15.63 -14.64 -13.51
C ASN A 271 14.34 -13.79 -13.49
N ASP A 272 13.89 -13.31 -14.65
CA ASP A 272 12.72 -12.41 -14.76
C ASP A 272 11.38 -13.03 -14.31
N GLY A 273 11.30 -14.36 -14.17
CA GLY A 273 10.12 -15.09 -13.70
C GLY A 273 10.32 -15.75 -12.33
N ASP A 274 11.33 -15.33 -11.56
CA ASP A 274 11.68 -15.93 -10.27
C ASP A 274 10.68 -15.58 -9.16
N THR A 275 9.96 -16.58 -8.65
CA THR A 275 8.97 -16.44 -7.58
C THR A 275 9.51 -16.77 -6.19
N SER A 276 10.81 -16.97 -6.01
CA SER A 276 11.40 -17.43 -4.72
C SER A 276 11.24 -16.45 -3.56
N ASN A 277 10.99 -15.17 -3.84
CA ASN A 277 10.68 -14.16 -2.82
C ASN A 277 9.19 -14.11 -2.43
N PHE A 278 8.37 -15.04 -2.93
CA PHE A 278 6.95 -15.16 -2.59
C PHE A 278 6.65 -16.50 -1.93
N GLU A 279 5.68 -16.52 -1.02
CA GLU A 279 5.19 -17.77 -0.44
C GLU A 279 4.50 -18.65 -1.50
N ALA A 280 4.60 -19.97 -1.31
CA ALA A 280 3.89 -20.94 -2.12
C ALA A 280 2.44 -21.07 -1.63
N TYR A 281 1.49 -20.84 -2.54
CA TYR A 281 0.06 -21.04 -2.28
C TYR A 281 -0.44 -22.26 -3.07
N PRO A 282 -1.35 -23.09 -2.52
CA PRO A 282 -1.98 -24.15 -3.28
C PRO A 282 -2.70 -23.58 -4.51
N GLU A 283 -2.54 -24.21 -5.67
CA GLU A 283 -3.30 -23.85 -6.87
C GLU A 283 -4.79 -24.22 -6.68
N ASP A 284 -5.69 -23.28 -7.00
CA ASP A 284 -7.13 -23.52 -6.91
C ASP A 284 -7.66 -24.14 -8.21
N ASP A 285 -8.65 -25.02 -8.05
CA ASP A 285 -9.41 -25.57 -9.17
C ASP A 285 -10.46 -24.55 -9.67
N TRP A 286 -9.97 -23.60 -10.48
CA TRP A 286 -10.70 -22.50 -11.08
C TRP A 286 -11.92 -22.93 -11.93
N ASN A 287 -11.97 -24.19 -12.39
CA ASN A 287 -13.11 -24.72 -13.15
C ASN A 287 -14.41 -24.78 -12.34
N LYS A 288 -14.33 -24.71 -11.01
CA LYS A 288 -15.51 -24.80 -10.13
C LYS A 288 -16.29 -23.49 -9.99
N THR A 289 -15.70 -22.34 -10.35
CA THR A 289 -16.39 -21.04 -10.24
C THR A 289 -17.49 -20.96 -11.29
N PRO A 290 -18.78 -20.89 -10.92
CA PRO A 290 -19.88 -20.86 -11.88
C PRO A 290 -19.92 -19.52 -12.63
N PRO A 291 -20.39 -19.51 -13.89
CA PRO A 291 -20.64 -18.26 -14.60
C PRO A 291 -21.79 -17.50 -13.95
N VAL A 292 -21.76 -16.17 -14.05
CA VAL A 292 -22.84 -15.32 -13.52
C VAL A 292 -23.90 -15.00 -14.59
N PRO A 293 -25.15 -14.73 -14.17
CA PRO A 293 -26.20 -14.26 -15.08
C PRO A 293 -25.81 -12.96 -15.83
N PRO A 294 -26.35 -12.71 -17.04
CA PRO A 294 -26.04 -11.51 -17.84
C PRO A 294 -26.24 -10.18 -17.11
N LYS A 295 -27.25 -10.09 -16.23
CA LYS A 295 -27.51 -8.90 -15.39
C LYS A 295 -26.33 -8.54 -14.48
N ASP A 296 -25.58 -9.54 -14.02
CA ASP A 296 -24.46 -9.37 -13.10
C ASP A 296 -23.19 -9.03 -13.89
N LEU A 297 -23.06 -9.51 -15.13
CA LEU A 297 -22.00 -9.10 -16.07
C LEU A 297 -22.13 -7.64 -16.49
N GLU A 298 -23.35 -7.11 -16.58
CA GLU A 298 -23.60 -5.72 -16.99
C GLU A 298 -22.93 -4.71 -16.03
N ILE A 299 -22.76 -5.09 -14.75
CA ILE A 299 -22.03 -4.31 -13.74
C ILE A 299 -20.55 -4.10 -14.17
N PHE A 300 -20.00 -5.04 -14.92
CA PHE A 300 -18.59 -5.09 -15.33
C PHE A 300 -18.38 -4.94 -16.84
N LYS A 301 -19.41 -4.57 -17.62
CA LYS A 301 -19.32 -4.47 -19.09
C LYS A 301 -18.19 -3.60 -19.64
N ASN A 302 -17.76 -2.62 -18.86
CA ASN A 302 -16.70 -1.68 -19.21
C ASN A 302 -15.41 -1.97 -18.44
N PHE A 303 -15.27 -3.16 -17.84
CA PHE A 303 -14.14 -3.58 -17.03
C PHE A 303 -12.90 -3.88 -17.88
#